data_AF-A0A958H0I5-F1
#
_entry.id   AF-A0A958H0I5-F1
#
_cell.length_a   1.000
_cell.length_b   1.000
_cell.length_c   1.000
_cell.angle_alpha   90.00
_cell.angle_beta   90.00
_cell.angle_gamma   90.00
#
_symmetry.space_group_name_H-M   'P 1'
#
loop_
_entity.id
_entity.type
_entity.pdbx_description
1 polymer ?
#
loop_
_entity_poly.entity_id
_entity_poly.type
_entity_poly.pdbx_seq_one_letter_code
_entity_poly.pdbx_strand_id
1 'polypeptide(L)'
;MTNANNLQEVDVPIEQMARLIKSLNRQQKIKLLQLVPELQTLQLEEVELPDEQIELVRYFQEKMEEATPPHFMQQDDIFLAGLTVAEFFALPEAKQAAIWEETHLAAEQALKKLEYPVSSDALPA
;
A
#
# COMPACT_ATOMS: atom_id res chain seq x y z
N MET A 1 11.64 -32.95 -44.60
CA MET A 1 10.42 -32.15 -44.34
C MET A 1 10.66 -31.42 -43.03
N THR A 2 11.09 -30.17 -43.15
CA THR A 2 11.65 -29.35 -42.07
C THR A 2 10.60 -28.30 -41.70
N ASN A 3 9.89 -28.49 -40.59
CA ASN A 3 9.00 -27.45 -40.06
C ASN A 3 9.84 -26.53 -39.17
N ALA A 4 10.31 -25.43 -39.77
CA ALA A 4 10.84 -24.29 -39.05
C ALA A 4 9.67 -23.60 -38.34
N ASN A 5 9.49 -23.89 -37.04
CA ASN A 5 8.62 -23.09 -36.20
C ASN A 5 9.33 -21.76 -35.90
N ASN A 6 8.86 -20.72 -36.59
CA ASN A 6 9.09 -19.32 -36.24
C ASN A 6 8.71 -19.10 -34.76
N LEU A 7 9.72 -19.01 -33.89
CA LEU A 7 9.56 -18.35 -32.61
C LEU A 7 9.55 -16.85 -32.92
N GLN A 8 8.35 -16.28 -33.09
CA GLN A 8 8.16 -14.85 -33.01
C GLN A 8 8.66 -14.41 -31.64
N GLU A 9 9.74 -13.63 -31.61
CA GLU A 9 10.16 -12.90 -30.41
C GLU A 9 9.01 -11.97 -30.02
N VAL A 10 8.22 -12.40 -29.04
CA VAL A 10 7.19 -11.56 -28.46
C VAL A 10 7.92 -10.56 -27.60
N ASP A 11 8.13 -9.37 -28.15
CA ASP A 11 8.74 -8.25 -27.47
C ASP A 11 7.73 -7.70 -26.45
N VAL A 12 7.58 -8.40 -25.32
CA VAL A 12 6.76 -7.96 -24.20
C VAL A 12 7.58 -6.91 -23.46
N PRO A 13 7.09 -5.65 -23.33
CA PRO A 13 7.79 -4.64 -22.57
C PRO A 13 8.10 -5.15 -21.16
N ILE A 14 9.35 -5.02 -20.73
CA ILE A 14 9.85 -5.55 -19.45
C ILE A 14 8.98 -5.07 -18.29
N GLU A 15 8.42 -3.86 -18.38
CA GLU A 15 7.51 -3.29 -17.39
C GLU A 15 6.19 -4.06 -17.28
N GLN A 16 5.65 -4.56 -18.40
CA GLN A 16 4.44 -5.37 -18.41
C GLN A 16 4.72 -6.74 -17.79
N MET A 17 5.85 -7.35 -18.13
CA MET A 17 6.30 -8.59 -17.52
C MET A 17 6.49 -8.43 -16.01
N ALA A 18 7.10 -7.32 -15.58
CA ALA A 18 7.29 -7.01 -14.16
C ALA A 18 5.96 -6.83 -13.42
N ARG A 19 4.96 -6.16 -14.03
CA ARG A 19 3.61 -6.05 -13.44
C ARG A 19 2.94 -7.41 -13.29
N LEU A 20 3.06 -8.28 -14.29
CA LEU A 20 2.54 -9.64 -14.23
C LEU A 20 3.20 -10.44 -13.11
N ILE A 21 4.54 -10.44 -13.04
CA ILE A 21 5.29 -11.13 -11.99
C ILE A 21 4.91 -10.60 -10.60
N LYS A 22 4.72 -9.28 -10.44
CA LYS A 22 4.28 -8.66 -9.19
C LYS A 22 2.90 -9.17 -8.75
N SER A 23 1.97 -9.34 -9.70
CA SER A 23 0.61 -9.83 -9.44
C SER A 23 0.51 -11.31 -9.07
N LEU A 24 1.57 -12.10 -9.29
CA LEU A 24 1.57 -13.53 -8.97
C LEU A 24 1.52 -13.78 -7.46
N ASN A 25 0.75 -14.78 -7.05
CA ASN A 25 0.75 -15.26 -5.67
C ASN A 25 2.01 -16.09 -5.36
N ARG A 26 2.24 -16.39 -4.08
CA ARG A 26 3.45 -17.10 -3.62
C ARG A 26 3.66 -18.45 -4.32
N GLN A 27 2.61 -19.23 -4.52
CA GLN A 27 2.71 -20.55 -5.18
C GLN A 27 3.06 -20.41 -6.66
N GLN A 28 2.50 -19.41 -7.34
CA GLN A 28 2.79 -19.12 -8.74
C GLN A 28 4.22 -18.61 -8.93
N LYS A 29 4.73 -17.80 -8.00
CA LYS A 29 6.14 -17.37 -8.01
C LYS A 29 7.10 -18.54 -7.83
N ILE A 30 6.79 -19.48 -6.92
CA ILE A 30 7.59 -20.70 -6.75
C ILE A 30 7.59 -21.53 -8.05
N LYS A 31 6.43 -21.70 -8.68
CA LYS A 31 6.34 -22.40 -9.98
C LYS A 31 7.13 -21.70 -11.07
N LEU A 32 7.08 -20.37 -11.13
CA LEU A 32 7.86 -19.59 -12.10
C LEU A 32 9.37 -19.83 -11.91
N LEU A 33 9.85 -19.84 -10.68
CA LEU A 33 11.26 -20.12 -10.37
C LEU A 33 11.65 -21.57 -10.69
N GLN A 34 10.72 -22.53 -10.62
CA GLN A 34 10.96 -23.90 -11.07
C GLN A 34 11.01 -24.02 -12.59
N LEU A 35 10.19 -23.23 -13.30
CA LEU A 35 10.12 -23.23 -14.77
C LEU A 35 11.30 -22.50 -15.41
N VAL A 36 11.84 -21.49 -14.75
CA VAL A 36 12.99 -20.70 -15.22
C VAL A 36 14.06 -20.68 -14.11
N PRO A 37 14.79 -21.78 -13.91
CA PRO A 37 15.80 -21.90 -12.86
C PRO A 37 16.95 -20.90 -13.01
N GLU A 38 17.21 -20.42 -14.22
CA GLU A 38 18.21 -19.40 -14.52
C GLU A 38 17.95 -18.11 -13.73
N LEU A 39 16.68 -17.76 -13.48
CA LEU A 39 16.31 -16.60 -12.65
C LEU A 39 16.81 -16.72 -11.20
N GLN A 40 17.01 -17.94 -10.69
CA GLN A 40 17.57 -18.15 -9.35
C GLN A 40 19.09 -17.96 -9.33
N THR A 41 19.73 -18.13 -10.49
CA THR A 41 21.20 -18.01 -10.64
C THR A 41 21.64 -16.60 -11.01
N LEU A 42 20.69 -15.72 -11.37
CA LEU A 42 20.95 -14.30 -11.50
C LEU A 42 21.33 -13.78 -10.12
N GLN A 43 22.64 -13.64 -9.88
CA GLN A 43 23.13 -12.67 -8.93
C GLN A 43 22.60 -11.35 -9.45
N LEU A 44 21.54 -10.85 -8.83
CA LEU A 44 21.21 -9.44 -8.95
C LEU A 44 22.51 -8.75 -8.59
N GLU A 45 23.17 -8.12 -9.58
CA GLU A 45 24.17 -7.11 -9.25
C GLU A 45 23.44 -6.21 -8.25
N GLU A 46 23.88 -6.27 -6.99
CA GLU A 46 23.41 -5.35 -5.98
C GLU A 46 23.61 -4.01 -6.64
N VAL A 47 22.50 -3.36 -6.99
CA VAL A 47 22.55 -1.99 -7.43
C VAL A 47 23.19 -1.30 -6.25
N GLU A 48 24.46 -0.95 -6.38
CA GLU A 48 25.20 -0.21 -5.36
C GLU A 48 24.48 1.13 -5.25
N LEU A 49 23.51 1.15 -4.34
CA LEU A 49 22.83 2.37 -3.97
C LEU A 49 23.91 3.24 -3.34
N PRO A 50 24.06 4.50 -3.79
CA PRO A 50 24.94 5.44 -3.11
C PRO A 50 24.65 5.42 -1.61
N ASP A 51 25.67 5.54 -0.76
CA ASP A 51 25.54 5.43 0.70
C ASP A 51 24.39 6.29 1.26
N GLU A 52 24.18 7.47 0.69
CA GLU A 52 23.08 8.39 1.01
C GLU A 52 21.68 7.77 0.80
N GLN A 53 21.49 6.95 -0.24
CA GLN A 53 20.24 6.25 -0.51
C GLN A 53 20.05 5.06 0.43
N ILE A 54 21.13 4.38 0.81
CA ILE A 54 21.10 3.30 1.81
C ILE A 54 20.69 3.87 3.17
N GLU A 55 21.26 5.00 3.57
CA GLU A 55 20.87 5.68 4.80
C GLU A 55 19.42 6.16 4.78
N LEU A 56 18.96 6.68 3.64
CA LEU A 56 17.58 7.11 3.48
C LEU A 56 16.59 5.94 3.58
N VAL A 57 16.89 4.82 2.91
CA VAL A 57 16.07 3.59 2.98
C VAL A 57 16.03 3.04 4.41
N ARG A 58 17.18 2.98 5.09
CA ARG A 58 17.28 2.56 6.50
C ARG A 58 16.47 3.47 7.41
N TYR A 59 16.60 4.79 7.25
CA TYR A 59 15.82 5.77 7.99
C TYR A 59 14.31 5.57 7.80
N PHE A 60 13.85 5.34 6.56
CA PHE A 60 12.43 5.08 6.30
C PHE A 60 11.96 3.76 6.89
N GLN A 61 12.77 2.71 6.81
CA GLN A 61 12.46 1.41 7.41
C GLN A 61 12.34 1.53 8.93
N GLU A 62 13.32 2.15 9.60
CA GLU A 62 13.28 2.42 11.04
C GLU A 62 12.07 3.27 11.42
N LYS A 63 11.71 4.29 10.64
CA LYS A 63 10.51 5.11 10.90
C LYS A 63 9.21 4.37 10.66
N MET A 64 9.18 3.43 9.72
CA MET A 64 8.01 2.57 9.49
C MET A 64 7.87 1.46 10.53
N GLU A 65 8.97 1.01 11.13
CA GLU A 65 8.98 0.03 12.22
C GLU A 65 8.67 0.69 13.59
N GLU A 66 9.15 1.92 13.82
CA GLU A 66 8.78 2.74 14.99
C GLU A 66 7.34 3.21 14.93
N ALA A 67 6.82 3.50 13.73
CA ALA A 67 5.40 3.66 13.52
C ALA A 67 4.75 2.30 13.83
N THR A 68 3.93 2.25 14.88
CA THR A 68 3.04 1.11 15.10
C THR A 68 2.37 0.81 13.77
N PRO A 69 2.54 -0.40 13.18
CA PRO A 69 1.93 -0.70 11.89
C PRO A 69 0.47 -0.30 12.04
N PRO A 70 -0.08 0.52 11.11
CA PRO A 70 -1.47 0.92 11.22
C PRO A 70 -2.23 -0.38 11.40
N HIS A 71 -2.90 -0.52 12.54
CA HIS A 71 -3.78 -1.64 12.74
C HIS A 71 -4.82 -1.49 11.65
N PHE A 72 -4.61 -2.16 10.52
CA PHE A 72 -5.53 -2.11 9.41
C PHE A 72 -6.83 -2.63 9.99
N MET A 73 -7.85 -1.77 9.97
CA MET A 73 -9.13 -2.13 10.55
C MET A 73 -9.57 -3.44 9.90
N GLN A 74 -9.76 -4.46 10.72
CA GLN A 74 -10.28 -5.74 10.29
C GLN A 74 -11.74 -5.58 9.92
N GLN A 75 -12.26 -6.52 9.13
CA GLN A 75 -13.65 -6.47 8.66
C GLN A 75 -14.67 -6.43 9.80
N ASP A 76 -14.35 -7.05 10.94
CA ASP A 76 -15.20 -7.15 12.13
C ASP A 76 -14.98 -6.00 13.12
N ASP A 77 -14.04 -5.10 12.85
CA ASP A 77 -13.77 -3.95 13.73
C ASP A 77 -14.92 -2.95 13.66
N ILE A 78 -15.30 -2.42 14.83
CA ILE A 78 -16.30 -1.37 14.93
C ILE A 78 -15.79 -0.09 14.28
N PHE A 79 -16.63 0.49 13.45
CA PHE A 79 -16.39 1.66 12.61
C PHE A 79 -17.51 2.71 12.79
N LEU A 80 -17.76 3.53 11.77
CA LEU A 80 -18.72 4.64 11.82
C LEU A 80 -20.14 4.16 12.14
N ALA A 81 -20.86 4.99 12.91
CA ALA A 81 -22.23 4.72 13.36
C ALA A 81 -22.44 3.36 14.07
N GLY A 82 -21.37 2.79 14.66
CA GLY A 82 -21.43 1.50 15.35
C GLY A 82 -21.52 0.28 14.43
N LEU A 83 -21.36 0.48 13.12
CA LEU A 83 -21.27 -0.60 12.13
C LEU A 83 -19.85 -1.15 12.08
N THR A 84 -19.70 -2.42 11.74
CA THR A 84 -18.38 -2.96 11.39
C THR A 84 -17.89 -2.41 10.05
N VAL A 85 -16.59 -2.52 9.77
CA VAL A 85 -16.02 -2.16 8.46
C VAL A 85 -16.75 -2.89 7.32
N ALA A 86 -17.00 -4.20 7.47
CA ALA A 86 -17.72 -4.96 6.45
C ALA A 86 -19.16 -4.48 6.25
N GLU A 87 -19.88 -4.22 7.32
CA GLU A 87 -21.27 -3.75 7.24
C GLU A 87 -21.37 -2.36 6.60
N PHE A 88 -20.46 -1.45 6.93
CA PHE A 88 -20.43 -0.12 6.33
C PHE A 88 -20.21 -0.18 4.82
N PHE A 89 -19.21 -0.93 4.37
CA PHE A 89 -18.89 -1.05 2.94
C PHE A 89 -19.88 -1.93 2.15
N ALA A 90 -20.72 -2.71 2.83
CA ALA A 90 -21.82 -3.44 2.20
C ALA A 90 -23.04 -2.55 1.87
N LEU A 91 -23.12 -1.33 2.44
CA LEU A 91 -24.20 -0.39 2.15
C LEU A 91 -24.06 0.23 0.75
N PRO A 92 -25.17 0.67 0.12
CA PRO A 92 -25.10 1.54 -1.04
C PRO A 92 -24.29 2.81 -0.76
N GLU A 93 -23.53 3.27 -1.75
CA GLU A 93 -22.63 4.44 -1.62
C GLU A 93 -23.35 5.69 -1.10
N ALA A 94 -24.58 5.94 -1.54
CA ALA A 94 -25.38 7.06 -1.04
C ALA A 94 -25.64 7.01 0.48
N LYS A 95 -25.78 5.80 1.05
CA LYS A 95 -25.92 5.60 2.50
C LYS A 95 -24.59 5.74 3.22
N GLN A 96 -23.50 5.27 2.63
CA GLN A 96 -22.15 5.46 3.17
C GLN A 96 -21.83 6.95 3.30
N ALA A 97 -22.11 7.73 2.25
CA ALA A 97 -21.92 9.18 2.24
C ALA A 97 -22.78 9.88 3.30
N ALA A 98 -24.05 9.52 3.44
CA ALA A 98 -24.92 10.11 4.47
C ALA A 98 -24.40 9.84 5.90
N ILE A 99 -23.96 8.62 6.19
CA ILE A 99 -23.39 8.24 7.49
C ILE A 99 -22.07 8.98 7.74
N TRP A 100 -21.24 9.12 6.70
CA TRP A 100 -19.99 9.87 6.78
C TRP A 100 -20.25 11.34 7.13
N GLU A 101 -21.14 12.01 6.41
CA GLU A 101 -21.49 13.42 6.66
C GLU A 101 -22.05 13.63 8.07
N GLU A 102 -22.94 12.76 8.53
CA GLU A 102 -23.50 12.84 9.89
C GLU A 102 -22.41 12.69 10.96
N THR A 103 -21.53 11.69 10.79
CA THR A 103 -20.47 11.42 11.77
C THR A 103 -19.40 12.52 11.77
N HIS A 104 -19.06 13.04 10.59
CA HIS A 104 -18.13 14.14 10.41
C HIS A 104 -18.65 15.42 11.05
N LEU A 105 -19.92 15.77 10.80
CA LEU A 105 -20.56 16.95 11.39
C LEU A 105 -20.60 16.85 12.93
N ALA A 106 -20.91 15.67 13.48
CA ALA A 106 -20.89 15.45 14.93
C ALA A 106 -19.48 15.62 15.52
N ALA A 107 -18.45 15.11 14.82
CA ALA A 107 -17.05 15.25 15.23
C ALA A 107 -16.59 16.71 15.21
N GLU A 108 -16.89 17.47 14.14
CA GLU A 108 -16.57 18.90 14.07
C GLU A 108 -17.23 19.70 15.20
N GLN A 109 -18.50 19.41 15.49
CA GLN A 109 -19.22 20.08 16.58
C GLN A 109 -18.64 19.76 17.95
N ALA A 110 -18.12 18.55 18.16
CA ALA A 110 -17.41 18.19 19.38
C ALA A 110 -16.07 18.93 19.49
N LEU A 111 -15.32 19.04 18.40
CA LEU A 111 -14.03 19.75 18.37
C LEU A 111 -14.18 21.26 18.59
N LYS A 112 -15.21 21.89 18.01
CA LYS A 112 -15.50 23.32 18.24
C LYS A 112 -15.78 23.67 19.71
N LYS A 113 -16.21 22.70 20.52
CA LYS A 113 -16.41 22.88 21.97
C LYS A 113 -15.11 22.78 22.78
N LEU A 114 -14.03 22.29 22.16
CA LEU A 114 -12.72 22.05 22.77
C LEU A 114 -11.65 23.07 22.35
N GLU A 115 -11.99 24.04 21.49
CA GLU A 115 -11.08 25.14 21.13
C GLU A 115 -10.82 26.03 22.36
N TYR A 116 -9.73 25.75 23.07
CA TYR A 116 -9.13 26.69 24.01
C TYR A 116 -8.57 27.89 23.23
N PRO A 117 -8.66 29.13 23.75
CA PRO A 117 -8.03 30.27 23.13
C PRO A 117 -6.51 30.04 23.08
N VAL A 118 -5.97 29.87 21.88
CA VAL A 118 -4.52 29.86 21.65
C VAL A 118 -3.99 31.25 21.99
N SER A 119 -3.34 31.39 23.15
CA SER A 119 -2.68 32.65 23.53
C SER A 119 -1.49 32.86 22.60
N SER A 120 -1.57 33.89 21.74
CA SER A 120 -0.63 34.24 20.68
C SER A 120 0.72 34.80 21.17
N ASP A 121 1.23 34.38 22.33
CA ASP A 121 2.40 35.00 22.98
C ASP A 121 3.71 34.23 22.76
N ALA A 122 3.91 33.70 21.54
CA ALA A 122 5.15 33.02 21.19
C ALA A 122 5.65 33.42 19.79
N LEU A 123 5.93 34.71 19.59
CA LEU A 123 6.92 35.15 18.60
C LEU A 123 7.80 36.24 19.25
N PRO A 124 9.05 35.94 19.64
CA PRO A 124 10.01 37.00 19.95
C PRO A 124 10.34 37.76 18.66
N ALA A 125 10.37 39.10 18.78
CA ALA A 125 10.69 40.05 17.73
C ALA A 125 12.15 39.96 17.25
#